data_AF-A0A6L6EHV1-F1
#
_entry.id   AF-A0A6L6EHV1-F1
#
_cell.length_a   1.000
_cell.length_b   1.000
_cell.length_c   1.000
_cell.angle_alpha   90.00
_cell.angle_beta   90.00
_cell.angle_gamma   90.00
#
_symmetry.space_group_name_H-M   'P 1'
#
loop_
_entity.id
_entity.type
_entity.pdbx_description
1 polymer ?
#
loop_
_entity_poly.entity_id
_entity_poly.type
_entity_poly.pdbx_seq_one_letter_code
_entity_poly.pdbx_strand_id
1 'polypeptide(L)'
;MTSASFAGSWTGVGSMPGDDSFESARIVVGECSLPALPELPSRGPGSDLIGRTAALLDGFTVSAVPSGWQLTDHPGIDHRRAISWLGQDLDAFEQACLAHQGWAKVQVCGPWTLAARIERASGQALLRDHGARR
;
A
#
# COMPACT_ATOMS: atom_id res chain seq x y z
N MET A 1 -10.83 -6.41 -36.99
CA MET A 1 -11.47 -7.15 -35.88
C MET A 1 -11.05 -6.46 -34.59
N THR A 2 -11.85 -5.51 -34.14
CA THR A 2 -11.61 -4.78 -32.88
C THR A 2 -11.95 -5.74 -31.75
N SER A 3 -10.92 -6.31 -31.14
CA SER A 3 -11.06 -7.02 -29.87
C SER A 3 -11.68 -6.03 -28.88
N ALA A 4 -12.95 -6.24 -28.53
CA ALA A 4 -13.55 -5.53 -27.43
C ALA A 4 -12.83 -6.01 -26.17
N SER A 5 -11.93 -5.17 -25.64
CA SER A 5 -11.31 -5.47 -24.35
C SER A 5 -12.44 -5.55 -23.34
N PHE A 6 -12.47 -6.63 -22.56
CA PHE A 6 -13.19 -6.64 -21.30
C PHE A 6 -12.41 -5.73 -20.34
N ALA A 7 -12.43 -4.42 -20.59
CA ALA A 7 -11.93 -3.46 -19.63
C ALA A 7 -12.86 -3.54 -18.41
N GLY A 8 -12.44 -4.33 -17.41
CA GLY A 8 -13.13 -4.40 -16.15
C GLY A 8 -13.19 -2.99 -15.57
N SER A 9 -14.36 -2.55 -15.13
CA SER A 9 -14.49 -1.30 -14.37
C SER A 9 -13.97 -1.52 -12.94
N TRP A 10 -12.66 -1.68 -12.81
CA TRP A 10 -11.97 -1.81 -11.53
C TRP A 10 -11.34 -0.47 -11.16
N THR A 11 -11.67 0.03 -9.98
CA THR A 11 -11.23 1.34 -9.49
C THR A 11 -10.01 1.26 -8.55
N GLY A 12 -9.47 0.06 -8.34
CA GLY A 12 -8.30 -0.13 -7.49
C GLY A 12 -8.53 -0.16 -5.99
N VAL A 13 -9.77 -0.23 -5.51
CA VAL A 13 -10.08 -0.04 -4.07
C VAL A 13 -9.68 -1.22 -3.17
N GLY A 14 -9.45 -2.42 -3.72
CA GLY A 14 -9.17 -3.63 -2.95
C GLY A 14 -7.78 -4.21 -3.18
N SER A 15 -7.35 -5.08 -2.27
CA SER A 15 -6.10 -5.82 -2.36
C SER A 15 -6.13 -6.81 -3.53
N MET A 16 -5.01 -6.92 -4.23
CA MET A 16 -4.82 -7.86 -5.33
C MET A 16 -4.32 -9.21 -4.77
N PRO A 17 -4.84 -10.36 -5.27
CA PRO A 17 -4.29 -11.66 -4.92
C PRO A 17 -2.87 -11.83 -5.51
N GLY A 18 -2.10 -12.74 -4.92
CA GLY A 18 -0.72 -13.01 -5.32
C GLY A 18 0.31 -12.16 -4.59
N ASP A 19 1.57 -12.33 -4.99
CA ASP A 19 2.75 -11.77 -4.35
C ASP A 19 3.83 -11.27 -5.34
N ASP A 20 3.59 -11.39 -6.65
CA ASP A 20 4.49 -10.89 -7.71
C ASP A 20 4.09 -9.48 -8.17
N SER A 21 4.93 -8.49 -7.85
CA SER A 21 4.66 -7.09 -8.20
C SER A 21 4.66 -6.82 -9.71
N PHE A 22 5.51 -7.51 -10.49
CA PHE A 22 5.62 -7.30 -11.93
C PHE A 22 4.45 -7.93 -12.69
N GLU A 23 4.04 -9.14 -12.32
CA GLU A 23 2.84 -9.77 -12.89
C GLU A 23 1.60 -8.94 -12.55
N SER A 24 1.44 -8.54 -11.29
CA SER A 24 0.32 -7.73 -10.85
C SER A 24 0.24 -6.37 -11.55
N ALA A 25 1.38 -5.68 -11.71
CA ALA A 25 1.44 -4.41 -12.43
C ALA A 25 1.07 -4.57 -13.91
N ARG A 26 1.59 -5.61 -14.59
CA ARG A 26 1.25 -5.91 -15.99
C ARG A 26 -0.25 -6.14 -16.18
N ILE A 27 -0.87 -6.93 -15.30
CA ILE A 27 -2.30 -7.21 -15.36
C ILE A 27 -3.11 -5.93 -15.17
N VAL A 28 -2.80 -5.14 -14.15
CA VAL A 28 -3.58 -3.93 -13.86
C VAL A 28 -3.46 -2.89 -14.98
N VAL A 29 -2.26 -2.67 -15.52
CA VAL A 29 -2.07 -1.73 -16.63
C VAL A 29 -2.70 -2.24 -17.94
N GLY A 30 -2.66 -3.56 -18.18
CA GLY A 30 -3.22 -4.16 -19.40
C GLY A 30 -4.75 -4.24 -19.42
N GLU A 31 -5.38 -4.47 -18.27
CA GLU A 31 -6.80 -4.84 -18.19
C GLU A 31 -7.71 -3.74 -17.62
N CYS A 32 -7.17 -2.74 -16.92
CA CYS A 32 -7.97 -1.71 -16.25
C CYS A 32 -8.00 -0.39 -17.01
N SER A 33 -9.18 0.23 -17.11
CA SER A 33 -9.34 1.56 -17.73
C SER A 33 -8.69 2.70 -16.94
N LEU A 34 -8.53 2.52 -15.63
CA LEU A 34 -7.74 3.38 -14.74
C LEU A 34 -6.75 2.49 -13.98
N PRO A 35 -5.52 2.29 -14.49
CA PRO A 35 -4.52 1.50 -13.79
C PRO A 35 -4.23 2.08 -12.40
N ALA A 36 -4.22 1.22 -11.39
CA ALA A 36 -3.90 1.60 -10.02
C ALA A 36 -2.72 0.78 -9.50
N LEU A 37 -1.85 1.40 -8.69
CA LEU A 37 -0.76 0.70 -8.02
C LEU A 37 -1.32 -0.49 -7.22
N PRO A 38 -0.96 -1.74 -7.56
CA PRO A 38 -1.46 -2.91 -6.84
C PRO A 38 -1.10 -2.88 -5.36
N GLU A 39 -1.99 -3.41 -4.52
CA GLU A 39 -1.71 -3.71 -3.12
C GLU A 39 -1.63 -5.23 -2.94
N LEU A 40 -0.49 -5.73 -2.46
CA LEU A 40 -0.16 -7.16 -2.43
C LEU A 40 0.14 -7.64 -1.00
N PRO A 41 -0.86 -7.68 -0.10
CA PRO A 41 -0.66 -7.99 1.31
C PRO A 41 -0.14 -9.41 1.57
N SER A 42 -0.27 -10.33 0.60
CA SER A 42 0.22 -11.71 0.70
C SER A 42 1.76 -11.80 0.80
N ARG A 43 2.50 -10.75 0.43
CA ARG A 43 3.97 -10.67 0.62
C ARG A 43 4.39 -10.51 2.08
N GLY A 44 3.43 -10.28 2.97
CA GLY A 44 3.64 -10.19 4.41
C GLY A 44 3.74 -8.75 4.92
N PRO A 45 4.16 -8.58 6.20
CA PRO A 45 4.09 -7.30 6.88
C PRO A 45 4.80 -6.18 6.11
N GLY A 46 4.07 -5.08 5.90
CA GLY A 46 4.59 -3.89 5.22
C GLY A 46 4.04 -3.72 3.81
N SER A 47 3.55 -4.80 3.20
CA SER A 47 2.94 -4.79 1.86
C SER A 47 1.43 -4.47 1.89
N ASP A 48 0.83 -4.49 3.07
CA ASP A 48 -0.55 -4.08 3.30
C ASP A 48 -0.74 -2.55 3.31
N LEU A 49 -2.00 -2.12 3.23
CA LEU A 49 -2.41 -0.71 3.23
C LEU A 49 -1.78 0.12 4.35
N ILE A 50 -1.63 -0.42 5.56
CA ILE A 50 -1.15 0.31 6.73
C ILE A 50 0.36 0.46 6.67
N GLY A 51 1.06 -0.66 6.47
CA GLY A 51 2.53 -0.67 6.35
C GLY A 51 3.04 0.23 5.24
N ARG A 52 2.40 0.18 4.06
CA ARG A 52 2.81 1.01 2.91
C ARG A 52 2.49 2.50 3.09
N THR A 53 1.38 2.82 3.76
CA THR A 53 1.07 4.22 4.09
C THR A 53 2.08 4.76 5.10
N ALA A 54 2.43 3.98 6.13
CA ALA A 54 3.46 4.35 7.10
C ALA A 54 4.85 4.53 6.44
N ALA A 55 5.18 3.71 5.44
CA ALA A 55 6.44 3.81 4.70
C ALA A 55 6.61 5.13 3.90
N LEU A 56 5.52 5.84 3.62
CA LEU A 56 5.53 7.15 2.95
C LEU A 56 5.70 8.33 3.91
N LEU A 57 5.56 8.11 5.22
CA LEU A 57 5.53 9.18 6.21
C LEU A 57 6.91 9.35 6.87
N ASP A 58 7.52 10.51 6.63
CA ASP A 58 8.78 10.87 7.29
C ASP A 58 8.59 11.04 8.81
N GLY A 59 9.57 10.57 9.58
CA GLY A 59 9.53 10.60 11.05
C GLY A 59 8.47 9.69 11.70
N PHE A 60 7.75 8.86 10.94
CA PHE A 60 6.70 7.98 11.45
C PHE A 60 7.08 6.51 11.25
N THR A 61 7.57 5.87 12.31
CA THR A 61 8.08 4.49 12.22
C THR A 61 7.17 3.50 12.92
N VAL A 62 7.05 2.29 12.34
CA VAL A 62 6.16 1.25 12.84
C VAL A 62 6.83 -0.13 12.87
N SER A 63 6.39 -0.99 13.77
CA SER A 63 6.77 -2.41 13.82
C SER A 63 5.54 -3.30 13.77
N ALA A 64 5.66 -4.48 13.19
CA ALA A 64 4.59 -5.46 13.23
C ALA A 64 4.52 -6.12 14.62
N VAL A 65 3.31 -6.28 15.14
CA VAL A 65 2.99 -6.97 16.39
C VAL A 65 1.82 -7.93 16.14
N PRO A 66 1.57 -8.95 16.98
CA PRO A 66 0.49 -9.91 16.73
C PRO A 66 -0.90 -9.28 16.55
N SER A 67 -1.16 -8.14 17.19
CA SER A 67 -2.41 -7.40 17.08
C SER A 67 -2.49 -6.48 15.85
N GLY A 68 -1.38 -6.26 15.14
CA GLY A 68 -1.31 -5.40 13.96
C GLY A 68 -0.01 -4.60 13.89
N TRP A 69 -0.13 -3.27 13.90
CA TRP A 69 1.00 -2.35 13.80
C TRP A 69 1.15 -1.55 15.08
N GLN A 70 2.38 -1.32 15.52
CA GLN A 70 2.69 -0.49 16.68
C GLN A 70 3.66 0.64 16.27
N LEU A 71 3.41 1.85 16.76
CA LEU A 71 4.30 3.00 16.61
C LEU A 71 5.61 2.78 17.37
N THR A 72 6.73 3.10 16.74
CA THR A 72 8.07 2.98 17.31
C THR A 72 8.86 4.29 17.21
N ASP A 73 9.89 4.43 18.04
CA ASP A 73 10.76 5.62 18.04
C ASP A 73 11.80 5.60 16.91
N HIS A 74 12.13 4.42 16.38
CA HIS A 74 13.18 4.24 15.39
C HIS A 74 12.78 3.20 14.32
N PRO A 75 13.27 3.34 13.07
CA PRO A 75 12.90 2.42 12.00
C PRO A 75 13.47 1.02 12.26
N GLY A 76 12.57 0.07 12.53
CA GLY A 76 12.89 -1.35 12.68
C GLY A 76 13.00 -2.11 11.36
N ILE A 77 13.13 -3.43 11.45
CA ILE A 77 13.18 -4.31 10.26
C ILE A 77 11.88 -4.25 9.46
N ASP A 78 10.72 -4.23 10.14
CA ASP A 78 9.43 -4.24 9.47
C ASP A 78 9.14 -2.92 8.75
N HIS A 79 9.52 -1.77 9.33
CA HIS A 79 9.43 -0.48 8.66
C HIS A 79 10.31 -0.42 7.40
N ARG A 80 11.57 -0.86 7.50
CA ARG A 80 12.47 -0.94 6.34
C ARG A 80 11.94 -1.90 5.28
N ARG A 81 11.33 -3.01 5.69
CA ARG A 81 10.69 -3.95 4.77
C ARG A 81 9.49 -3.31 4.06
N ALA A 82 8.65 -2.56 4.76
CA ALA A 82 7.54 -1.83 4.16
C ALA A 82 8.01 -0.82 3.10
N ILE A 83 9.08 -0.07 3.39
CA ILE A 83 9.72 0.84 2.42
C ILE A 83 10.21 0.06 1.20
N SER A 84 10.90 -1.07 1.42
CA SER A 84 11.39 -1.92 0.32
C SER A 84 10.26 -2.49 -0.54
N TRP A 85 9.16 -2.95 0.06
CA TRP A 85 8.00 -3.45 -0.68
C TRP A 85 7.32 -2.37 -1.50
N LEU A 86 7.16 -1.18 -0.93
CA LEU A 86 6.60 -0.05 -1.64
C LEU A 86 7.48 0.38 -2.82
N GLY A 87 8.81 0.41 -2.64
CA GLY A 87 9.75 0.69 -3.72
C GLY A 87 9.62 -0.31 -4.86
N GLN A 88 9.62 -1.62 -4.55
CA GLN A 88 9.45 -2.66 -5.58
C GLN A 88 8.10 -2.59 -6.30
N ASP A 89 7.03 -2.20 -5.61
CA ASP A 89 5.71 -1.97 -6.24
C ASP A 89 5.74 -0.80 -7.21
N LEU A 90 6.37 0.30 -6.79
CA LEU A 90 6.49 1.51 -7.62
C LEU A 90 7.36 1.23 -8.85
N ASP A 91 8.50 0.55 -8.68
CA ASP A 91 9.39 0.20 -9.80
C ASP A 91 8.66 -0.70 -10.82
N ALA A 92 7.96 -1.74 -10.34
CA ALA A 92 7.20 -2.65 -11.20
C ALA A 92 6.05 -1.93 -11.93
N PHE A 93 5.36 -1.03 -11.22
CA PHE A 93 4.25 -0.26 -11.78
C PHE A 93 4.72 0.80 -12.79
N GLU A 94 5.82 1.50 -12.48
CA GLU A 94 6.48 2.43 -13.41
C GLU A 94 6.88 1.71 -14.69
N GLN A 95 7.53 0.54 -14.58
CA GLN A 95 7.92 -0.26 -15.74
C GLN A 95 6.71 -0.68 -16.59
N ALA A 96 5.61 -1.12 -15.96
CA ALA A 96 4.39 -1.47 -16.68
C ALA A 96 3.74 -0.25 -17.35
N CYS A 97 3.86 0.94 -16.76
CA CYS A 97 3.29 2.18 -17.27
C CYS A 97 4.11 2.86 -18.38
N LEU A 98 5.27 2.34 -18.79
CA LEU A 98 6.11 2.97 -19.82
C LEU A 98 5.38 3.31 -21.13
N ALA A 99 4.42 2.47 -21.54
CA ALA A 99 3.60 2.67 -22.72
C ALA A 99 2.18 3.22 -22.40
N HIS A 100 1.84 3.39 -21.12
CA HIS A 100 0.54 3.89 -20.69
C HIS A 100 0.45 5.40 -20.92
N GLN A 101 -0.66 5.85 -21.49
CA GLN A 101 -0.94 7.27 -21.72
C GLN A 101 -2.18 7.66 -20.93
N GLY A 102 -2.03 8.62 -20.00
CA GLY A 102 -3.12 9.13 -19.19
C GLY A 102 -2.87 8.95 -17.69
N TRP A 103 -3.96 8.94 -16.92
CA TRP A 103 -3.89 8.88 -15.47
C TRP A 103 -3.57 7.47 -14.98
N ALA A 104 -2.76 7.42 -13.92
CA ALA A 104 -2.55 6.24 -13.10
C ALA A 104 -2.86 6.61 -11.64
N LYS A 105 -3.44 5.68 -10.90
CA LYS A 105 -3.89 5.90 -9.53
C LYS A 105 -2.89 5.32 -8.53
N VAL A 106 -2.53 6.10 -7.52
CA VAL A 106 -1.88 5.62 -6.30
C VAL A 106 -2.82 5.90 -5.13
N GLN A 107 -2.87 5.01 -4.14
CA GLN A 107 -3.74 5.17 -2.98
C GLN A 107 -3.02 4.88 -1.67
N VAL A 108 -3.44 5.59 -0.64
CA VAL A 108 -2.99 5.47 0.75
C VAL A 108 -4.20 5.52 1.66
N CYS A 109 -4.09 4.99 2.88
CA CYS A 109 -5.17 5.18 3.85
C CYS A 109 -5.15 6.59 4.44
N GLY A 110 -6.34 7.10 4.79
CA GLY A 110 -6.45 8.40 5.45
C GLY A 110 -5.93 8.36 6.90
N PRO A 111 -5.69 9.53 7.51
CA PRO A 111 -5.09 9.64 8.84
C PRO A 111 -5.93 8.96 9.94
N TRP A 112 -7.26 9.00 9.85
CA TRP A 112 -8.15 8.33 10.80
C TRP A 112 -8.05 6.80 10.72
N THR A 113 -8.00 6.26 9.52
CA THR A 113 -7.79 4.81 9.31
C THR A 113 -6.41 4.41 9.83
N LEU A 114 -5.38 5.19 9.52
CA LEU A 114 -4.02 4.94 9.99
C LEU A 114 -3.95 4.94 11.53
N ALA A 115 -4.46 5.98 12.17
CA ALA A 115 -4.48 6.10 13.63
C ALA A 115 -5.34 5.03 14.32
N ALA A 116 -6.41 4.55 13.67
CA ALA A 116 -7.24 3.48 14.21
C ALA A 116 -6.57 2.09 14.15
N ARG A 117 -5.63 1.90 13.23
CA ARG A 117 -4.99 0.60 12.94
C ARG A 117 -3.57 0.48 13.51
N ILE A 118 -3.01 1.57 14.00
CA ILE A 118 -1.70 1.61 14.66
C ILE A 118 -1.90 1.76 16.16
N GLU A 119 -1.20 0.93 16.92
CA GLU A 119 -1.17 0.94 18.36
C GLU A 119 -0.02 1.78 18.89
N ARG A 120 -0.21 2.31 20.09
CA ARG A 120 0.86 2.90 20.90
C ARG A 120 1.62 1.77 21.62
N ALA A 121 2.74 2.11 22.27
CA ALA A 121 3.46 1.18 23.16
C ALA A 121 2.56 0.54 24.24
N SER A 122 1.45 1.20 24.62
CA SER A 122 0.46 0.68 25.56
C SER A 122 -0.51 -0.36 24.98
N GLY A 123 -0.44 -0.68 23.68
CA GLY A 123 -1.35 -1.58 22.98
C GLY A 123 -2.74 -0.98 22.67
N GLN A 124 -2.94 0.32 22.94
CA GLN A 124 -4.16 1.02 22.56
C GLN A 124 -3.99 1.70 21.21
N ALA A 125 -5.06 1.75 20.40
CA ALA A 125 -5.07 2.46 19.13
C ALA A 125 -4.64 3.93 19.31
N LEU A 126 -3.79 4.41 18.39
CA LEU A 126 -3.28 5.77 18.33
C LEU A 126 -4.42 6.79 18.22
N LEU A 127 -5.55 6.40 17.64
CA LEU A 127 -6.79 7.18 17.59
C LEU A 127 -7.28 7.67 18.97
N ARG A 128 -6.95 6.96 20.05
CA ARG A 128 -7.30 7.40 21.42
C ARG A 128 -6.42 8.54 21.91
N ASP A 129 -5.26 8.75 21.30
CA ASP A 129 -4.41 9.90 21.58
C ASP A 129 -5.09 11.17 21.05
N HIS A 130 -5.20 12.16 21.93
CA HIS A 130 -5.78 13.45 21.55
C HIS A 130 -4.88 14.21 20.57
N GLY A 131 -3.55 14.02 20.63
CA GLY A 131 -2.61 14.60 19.67
C GLY A 131 -2.77 14.01 18.27
N ALA A 132 -3.09 12.71 18.16
CA ALA A 132 -3.21 12.02 16.87
C ALA A 132 -4.49 12.34 16.08
N ARG A 133 -5.43 13.09 16.66
CA ARG A 133 -6.71 13.48 16.06
C ARG A 133 -6.73 14.93 15.54
N ARG A 134 -5.59 15.63 15.59
CA ARG A 134 -5.46 17.05 15.25
C ARG A 134 -4.60 17.25 14.01
#